data_AF-A0A8B8UJC5-F1
#
_entry.id   AF-A0A8B8UJC5-F1
#
_cell.length_a   1.000
_cell.length_b   1.000
_cell.length_c   1.000
_cell.angle_alpha   90.00
_cell.angle_beta   90.00
_cell.angle_gamma   90.00
#
_symmetry.space_group_name_H-M   'P 1'
#
loop_
_entity.id
_entity.type
_entity.pdbx_description
1 polymer ?
#
loop_
_entity_poly.entity_id
_entity_poly.type
_entity_poly.pdbx_seq_one_letter_code
_entity_poly.pdbx_strand_id
1 'polypeptide(L)'
;MASLSCSNVVCVICLEKPKYRCPACHVPYCSVACFRKHKEQCNPETHPVQKKIPALTAKTKKPVEDKDDDDDDSVADFLDSDEEEDRVSLQNLKNLGESAALRSLLLNPHLRQLMVSLDQADNKAKLMRACMQEPLFVEFADCCLRIVEPSQNEDP
;
A
#
# COMPACT_ATOMS: atom_id res chain seq x y z
N MET A 1 -17.29 -15.21 -25.02
CA MET A 1 -17.44 -13.91 -24.32
C MET A 1 -16.07 -13.24 -24.29
N ALA A 2 -15.99 -11.91 -24.33
CA ALA A 2 -14.71 -11.22 -24.51
C ALA A 2 -13.88 -11.20 -23.22
N SER A 3 -12.65 -11.73 -23.27
CA SER A 3 -11.67 -11.59 -22.19
C SER A 3 -11.08 -10.17 -22.20
N LEU A 4 -11.73 -9.23 -21.51
CA LEU A 4 -11.14 -7.92 -21.22
C LEU A 4 -10.05 -8.05 -20.14
N SER A 5 -8.89 -8.57 -20.52
CA SER A 5 -7.63 -8.43 -19.77
C SER A 5 -6.73 -7.34 -20.35
N CYS A 6 -7.35 -6.30 -20.90
CA CYS A 6 -6.68 -5.04 -21.23
C CYS A 6 -6.46 -4.25 -19.93
N SER A 7 -5.38 -4.56 -19.20
CA SER A 7 -4.82 -3.59 -18.26
C SER A 7 -4.50 -2.33 -19.05
N ASN A 8 -5.32 -1.29 -18.89
CA ASN A 8 -5.21 -0.04 -19.64
C ASN A 8 -4.02 0.78 -19.11
N VAL A 9 -2.82 0.30 -19.41
CA VAL A 9 -1.57 1.00 -19.17
C VAL A 9 -1.54 2.19 -20.13
N VAL A 10 -1.90 3.36 -19.61
CA VAL A 10 -1.90 4.66 -20.30
C VAL A 10 -0.66 5.46 -19.91
N CYS A 11 -0.27 6.45 -20.71
CA CYS A 11 0.81 7.35 -20.32
C CYS A 11 0.43 8.18 -19.09
N VAL A 12 1.31 8.20 -18.08
CA VAL A 12 1.10 8.95 -16.82
C VAL A 12 0.93 10.48 -16.98
N ILE A 13 1.31 11.03 -18.15
CA ILE A 13 1.23 12.48 -18.44
C ILE A 13 0.12 12.82 -19.44
N CYS A 14 -0.03 12.03 -20.51
CA CYS A 14 -0.90 12.37 -21.65
C CYS A 14 -2.18 11.49 -21.70
N LEU A 15 -2.26 10.42 -20.88
CA LEU A 15 -3.29 9.37 -20.91
C LEU A 15 -3.47 8.62 -22.26
N GLU A 16 -2.70 8.97 -23.29
CA GLU A 16 -2.64 8.23 -24.56
C GLU A 16 -1.91 6.88 -24.40
N LYS A 17 -1.97 6.06 -25.46
CA LYS A 17 -1.27 4.77 -25.54
C LYS A 17 0.25 4.96 -25.37
N PRO A 18 0.88 4.36 -24.35
CA PRO A 18 2.29 4.52 -24.09
C PRO A 18 3.12 3.70 -25.08
N LYS A 19 4.31 4.19 -25.38
CA LYS A 19 5.28 3.56 -26.29
C LYS A 19 6.56 3.15 -25.56
N TYR A 20 6.82 3.73 -24.39
CA TYR A 20 8.06 3.58 -23.62
C TYR A 20 7.77 3.48 -22.11
N ARG A 21 8.78 3.13 -21.32
CA ARG A 21 8.74 3.10 -19.85
C ARG A 21 9.95 3.82 -19.25
N CYS A 22 9.78 4.47 -18.11
CA CYS A 22 10.88 5.13 -17.39
C CYS A 22 11.84 4.07 -16.81
N PRO A 23 13.18 4.21 -16.95
CA PRO A 23 14.12 3.25 -16.37
C PRO A 23 14.26 3.37 -14.83
N ALA A 24 13.83 4.49 -14.22
CA ALA A 24 14.00 4.74 -12.79
C ALA A 24 12.81 4.27 -11.93
N CYS A 25 11.58 4.30 -12.46
CA CYS A 25 10.35 3.94 -11.73
C CYS A 25 9.36 3.10 -12.56
N HIS A 26 9.79 2.62 -13.74
CA HIS A 26 9.02 1.76 -14.67
C HIS A 26 7.69 2.33 -15.21
N VAL A 27 7.31 3.57 -14.88
CA VAL A 27 6.02 4.14 -15.33
C VAL A 27 5.93 4.32 -16.85
N PRO A 28 4.75 4.10 -17.45
CA PRO A 28 4.51 4.20 -18.88
C PRO A 28 4.45 5.64 -19.42
N TYR A 29 5.01 5.89 -20.60
CA TYR A 29 4.88 7.18 -21.30
C TYR A 29 4.75 7.12 -22.82
N CYS A 30 4.09 8.13 -23.41
CA CYS A 30 3.81 8.23 -24.85
C CYS A 30 4.97 8.81 -25.67
N SER A 31 5.67 9.85 -25.18
CA SER A 31 6.72 10.57 -25.92
C SER A 31 7.84 11.14 -25.05
N VAL A 32 8.95 11.58 -25.67
CA VAL A 32 10.07 12.25 -24.98
C VAL A 32 9.62 13.53 -24.25
N ALA A 33 8.61 14.24 -24.78
CA ALA A 33 8.03 15.41 -24.10
C ALA A 33 7.36 15.01 -22.77
N CYS A 34 6.66 13.87 -22.75
CA CYS A 34 6.09 13.32 -21.51
C CYS A 34 7.17 12.77 -20.57
N PHE A 35 8.25 12.17 -21.09
CA PHE A 35 9.38 11.77 -20.26
C PHE A 35 10.02 12.97 -19.53
N ARG A 36 10.19 14.12 -20.20
CA ARG A 36 10.73 15.33 -19.55
C ARG A 36 9.84 15.83 -18.41
N LYS A 37 8.53 15.96 -18.66
CA LYS A 37 7.54 16.32 -17.62
C LYS A 37 7.51 15.33 -16.45
N HIS A 38 7.61 14.03 -16.75
CA HIS A 38 7.69 13.00 -15.71
C HIS A 38 9.00 13.07 -14.92
N LYS A 39 10.15 13.34 -15.57
CA LYS A 39 11.47 13.37 -14.92
C LYS A 39 11.56 14.37 -13.77
N GLU A 40 10.85 15.50 -13.88
CA GLU A 40 10.77 16.52 -12.81
C GLU A 40 10.04 16.03 -11.55
N GLN A 41 9.24 14.96 -11.67
CA GLN A 41 8.42 14.36 -10.60
C GLN A 41 8.72 12.86 -10.42
N CYS A 42 9.88 12.41 -10.90
CA CYS A 42 10.24 10.99 -10.93
C CYS A 42 10.93 10.58 -9.62
N ASN A 43 10.17 10.01 -8.66
CA ASN A 43 10.76 9.33 -7.52
C ASN A 43 11.12 7.87 -7.90
N PRO A 44 12.40 7.43 -7.80
CA PRO A 44 12.77 6.03 -8.04
C PRO A 44 12.27 5.05 -6.95
N GLU A 45 11.86 5.51 -5.77
CA GLU A 45 11.50 4.62 -4.66
C GLU A 45 10.18 3.86 -4.85
N THR A 46 9.33 4.24 -5.81
CA THR A 46 8.10 3.50 -6.10
C THR A 46 8.36 2.34 -7.05
N HIS A 47 9.01 1.28 -6.55
CA HIS A 47 8.93 -0.04 -7.18
C HIS A 47 7.51 -0.60 -7.01
N PRO A 48 6.75 -0.85 -8.08
CA PRO A 48 5.60 -1.73 -7.99
C PRO A 48 6.16 -3.14 -7.87
N VAL A 49 6.23 -3.67 -6.63
CA VAL A 49 6.50 -5.09 -6.39
C VAL A 49 5.46 -5.88 -7.15
N GLN A 50 5.88 -6.49 -8.26
CA GLN A 50 5.03 -7.36 -9.05
C GLN A 50 4.82 -8.64 -8.26
N LYS A 51 3.78 -8.68 -7.41
CA LYS A 51 3.27 -9.92 -6.81
C LYS A 51 2.82 -10.85 -7.95
N LYS A 52 3.76 -11.63 -8.47
CA LYS A 52 3.53 -12.63 -9.52
C LYS A 52 2.92 -13.87 -8.88
N ILE A 53 1.59 -13.97 -8.96
CA ILE A 53 0.84 -15.17 -8.59
C ILE A 53 1.29 -16.31 -9.51
N PRO A 54 1.87 -17.42 -9.00
CA PRO A 54 2.21 -18.58 -9.81
C PRO A 54 0.98 -19.47 -9.98
N ALA A 55 0.13 -19.16 -10.96
CA ALA A 55 -0.90 -20.09 -11.40
C ALA A 55 -0.28 -21.15 -12.32
N LEU A 56 -0.11 -22.37 -11.81
CA LEU A 56 0.32 -23.54 -12.58
C LEU A 56 -0.67 -23.84 -13.71
N THR A 57 -0.20 -24.08 -14.94
CA THR A 57 -0.41 -25.36 -15.67
C THR A 57 0.18 -25.40 -17.09
N ALA A 58 0.68 -26.59 -17.45
CA ALA A 58 0.71 -27.19 -18.79
C ALA A 58 1.63 -26.65 -19.92
N LYS A 59 2.86 -27.20 -19.95
CA LYS A 59 3.54 -27.84 -21.10
C LYS A 59 3.79 -27.03 -22.41
N THR A 60 5.08 -26.88 -22.78
CA THR A 60 5.76 -27.69 -23.85
C THR A 60 7.06 -27.06 -24.39
N LYS A 61 8.13 -27.89 -24.49
CA LYS A 61 9.41 -27.77 -25.26
C LYS A 61 10.62 -26.95 -24.69
N LYS A 62 11.65 -27.75 -24.32
CA LYS A 62 13.12 -27.55 -24.25
C LYS A 62 13.74 -26.93 -25.53
N PRO A 63 15.07 -26.61 -25.63
CA PRO A 63 16.24 -27.00 -24.78
C PRO A 63 17.14 -25.80 -24.33
N VAL A 64 18.38 -25.88 -23.78
CA VAL A 64 19.36 -26.94 -23.37
C VAL A 64 20.20 -26.44 -22.13
N GLU A 65 21.16 -27.25 -21.63
CA GLU A 65 22.52 -26.92 -21.05
C GLU A 65 22.69 -25.82 -19.97
N ASP A 66 23.34 -26.00 -18.80
CA ASP A 66 24.16 -27.08 -18.21
C ASP A 66 24.58 -26.70 -16.75
N LYS A 67 24.84 -27.69 -15.88
CA LYS A 67 25.65 -27.69 -14.61
C LYS A 67 25.13 -27.12 -13.27
N ASP A 68 24.63 -28.05 -12.44
CA ASP A 68 25.19 -28.57 -11.16
C ASP A 68 25.54 -27.67 -9.93
N ASP A 69 25.13 -28.22 -8.77
CA ASP A 69 25.64 -28.12 -7.38
C ASP A 69 25.24 -27.00 -6.38
N ASP A 70 25.21 -27.46 -5.11
CA ASP A 70 24.99 -26.87 -3.78
C ASP A 70 23.61 -26.38 -3.29
N ASP A 71 23.13 -27.07 -2.25
CA ASP A 71 22.15 -26.63 -1.24
C ASP A 71 22.66 -25.39 -0.47
N ASP A 72 21.86 -24.32 -0.36
CA ASP A 72 21.78 -23.56 0.90
C ASP A 72 20.47 -22.72 1.06
N ASP A 73 20.00 -22.68 2.30
CA ASP A 73 19.15 -21.67 2.95
C ASP A 73 17.89 -21.10 2.24
N SER A 74 16.79 -21.84 2.32
CA SER A 74 15.42 -21.34 2.07
C SER A 74 14.87 -20.50 3.25
N VAL A 75 15.53 -19.41 3.64
CA VAL A 75 15.10 -18.50 4.73
C VAL A 75 14.13 -17.38 4.31
N ALA A 76 13.66 -17.39 3.05
CA ALA A 76 12.79 -16.35 2.51
C ALA A 76 11.37 -16.27 3.13
N ASP A 77 11.01 -17.18 4.05
CA ASP A 77 9.66 -17.30 4.65
C ASP A 77 9.54 -16.58 6.01
N PHE A 78 10.66 -16.17 6.63
CA PHE A 78 10.67 -15.60 7.99
C PHE A 78 10.45 -14.08 8.08
N LEU A 79 10.32 -13.37 6.96
CA LEU A 79 10.32 -11.89 6.93
C LEU A 79 9.00 -11.23 6.50
N ASP A 80 7.95 -12.00 6.18
CA ASP A 80 6.67 -11.48 5.63
C ASP A 80 5.46 -11.76 6.57
N SER A 81 5.69 -12.33 7.77
CA SER A 81 4.61 -12.72 8.71
C SER A 81 4.27 -11.69 9.79
N ASP A 82 5.23 -10.88 10.26
CA ASP A 82 5.01 -9.91 11.35
C ASP A 82 4.17 -8.70 10.90
N GLU A 83 4.28 -8.28 9.63
CA GLU A 83 3.69 -7.02 9.15
C GLU A 83 2.17 -7.07 8.87
N GLU A 84 1.56 -8.26 8.87
CA GLU A 84 0.10 -8.42 8.69
C GLU A 84 -0.67 -8.55 10.02
N GLU A 85 -0.02 -8.78 11.17
CA GLU A 85 -0.71 -8.87 12.48
C GLU A 85 -1.15 -7.50 13.03
N ASP A 86 -0.31 -6.46 12.90
CA ASP A 86 -0.65 -5.06 13.27
C ASP A 86 -1.79 -4.46 12.40
N ARG A 87 -2.27 -5.19 11.39
CA ARG A 87 -3.16 -4.66 10.36
C ARG A 87 -4.64 -4.85 10.70
N VAL A 88 -5.30 -3.75 11.06
CA VAL A 88 -6.75 -3.73 11.35
C VAL A 88 -7.59 -4.31 10.20
N SER A 89 -8.43 -5.30 10.53
CA SER A 89 -9.31 -5.97 9.56
C SER A 89 -10.39 -5.05 8.96
N LEU A 90 -10.83 -5.37 7.74
CA LEU A 90 -11.91 -4.62 7.07
C LEU A 90 -13.26 -4.66 7.81
N GLN A 91 -13.46 -5.62 8.72
CA GLN A 91 -14.65 -5.68 9.57
C GLN A 91 -14.53 -4.68 10.72
N ASN A 92 -13.38 -4.64 11.40
CA ASN A 92 -13.11 -3.68 12.45
C ASN A 92 -13.16 -2.23 11.91
N LEU A 93 -12.67 -2.00 10.69
CA LEU A 93 -12.81 -0.72 9.97
C LEU A 93 -14.27 -0.28 9.73
N LYS A 94 -15.21 -1.21 9.56
CA LYS A 94 -16.65 -0.87 9.47
C LYS A 94 -17.22 -0.53 10.84
N ASN A 95 -16.87 -1.30 11.87
CA ASN A 95 -17.28 -1.06 13.25
C ASN A 95 -16.86 0.35 13.73
N LEU A 96 -15.66 0.80 13.35
CA LEU A 96 -15.18 2.17 13.59
C LEU A 96 -16.13 3.22 12.98
N GLY A 97 -16.64 3.00 11.76
CA GLY A 97 -17.55 3.91 11.06
C GLY A 97 -19.00 3.93 11.58
N GLU A 98 -19.41 2.87 12.28
CA GLU A 98 -20.72 2.73 12.93
C GLU A 98 -20.75 3.33 14.35
N SER A 99 -19.59 3.44 15.02
CA SER A 99 -19.48 4.03 16.35
C SER A 99 -19.88 5.51 16.39
N ALA A 100 -20.95 5.82 17.14
CA ALA A 100 -21.45 7.18 17.31
C ALA A 100 -20.43 8.12 17.99
N ALA A 101 -19.63 7.61 18.92
CA ALA A 101 -18.58 8.37 19.61
C ALA A 101 -17.45 8.77 18.64
N LEU A 102 -17.01 7.83 17.81
CA LEU A 102 -15.97 8.09 16.81
C LEU A 102 -16.48 9.09 15.75
N ARG A 103 -17.74 8.96 15.31
CA ARG A 103 -18.40 9.92 14.40
C ARG A 103 -18.56 11.32 14.99
N SER A 104 -18.84 11.46 16.29
CA SER A 104 -18.96 12.77 16.94
C SER A 104 -17.60 13.46 17.08
N LEU A 105 -16.54 12.70 17.37
CA LEU A 105 -15.17 13.22 17.42
C LEU A 105 -14.68 13.62 16.01
N LEU A 106 -15.05 12.85 14.99
CA LEU A 106 -14.87 13.18 13.56
C LEU A 106 -15.74 14.34 13.05
N LEU A 107 -16.63 14.94 13.84
CA LEU A 107 -17.29 16.19 13.42
C LEU A 107 -16.31 17.37 13.41
N ASN A 108 -15.22 17.28 14.17
CA ASN A 108 -14.22 18.35 14.30
C ASN A 108 -13.39 18.51 13.01
N PRO A 109 -13.35 19.70 12.37
CA PRO A 109 -12.62 19.89 11.12
C PRO A 109 -11.10 19.79 11.32
N HIS A 110 -10.58 20.21 12.48
CA HIS A 110 -9.16 20.12 12.82
C HIS A 110 -8.66 18.67 12.79
N LEU A 111 -9.43 17.74 13.37
CA LEU A 111 -9.09 16.33 13.41
C LEU A 111 -9.06 15.70 12.01
N ARG A 112 -10.05 16.04 11.16
CA ARG A 112 -10.03 15.60 9.75
C ARG A 112 -8.81 16.12 9.00
N GLN A 113 -8.46 17.39 9.20
CA GLN A 113 -7.28 17.98 8.59
C GLN A 113 -6.00 17.28 9.07
N LEU A 114 -5.91 16.96 10.36
CA LEU A 114 -4.78 16.23 10.96
C LEU A 114 -4.64 14.81 10.36
N MET A 115 -5.74 14.08 10.20
CA MET A 115 -5.75 12.76 9.56
C MET A 115 -5.33 12.82 8.09
N VAL A 116 -5.84 13.79 7.32
CA VAL A 116 -5.46 13.98 5.90
C VAL A 116 -3.99 14.37 5.78
N SER A 117 -3.49 15.23 6.67
CA SER A 117 -2.08 15.60 6.72
C SER A 117 -1.18 14.43 7.12
N LEU A 118 -1.62 13.53 8.02
CA LEU A 118 -0.91 12.29 8.37
C LEU A 118 -0.78 11.33 7.20
N ASP A 119 -1.86 11.15 6.44
CA ASP A 119 -1.87 10.24 5.28
C ASP A 119 -0.93 10.72 4.16
N GLN A 120 -0.94 12.04 3.90
CA GLN A 120 -0.19 12.69 2.82
C GLN A 120 1.25 13.08 3.17
N ALA A 121 1.66 13.04 4.44
CA ALA A 121 2.99 13.51 4.84
C ALA A 121 4.13 12.58 4.40
N ASP A 122 5.20 13.19 3.87
CA ASP A 122 6.45 12.50 3.51
C ASP A 122 7.13 11.84 4.73
N ASN A 123 6.99 12.43 5.93
CA ASN A 123 7.55 11.91 7.17
C ASN A 123 6.46 11.56 8.19
N LYS A 124 5.81 10.42 7.96
CA LYS A 124 4.75 9.88 8.82
C LYS A 124 5.19 9.69 10.27
N ALA A 125 6.43 9.22 10.50
CA ALA A 125 6.95 8.98 11.86
C ALA A 125 7.07 10.28 12.69
N LYS A 126 7.56 11.37 12.08
CA LYS A 126 7.65 12.68 12.76
C LYS A 126 6.27 13.28 13.01
N LEU A 127 5.37 13.18 12.03
CA LEU A 127 4.03 13.76 12.16
C LEU A 127 3.18 12.96 13.15
N MET A 128 3.27 11.62 13.19
CA MET A 128 2.60 10.79 14.19
C MET A 128 2.95 11.21 15.62
N ARG A 129 4.23 11.48 15.91
CA ARG A 129 4.68 11.99 17.22
C ARG A 129 4.14 13.38 17.56
N ALA A 130 3.84 14.21 16.56
CA ALA A 130 3.19 15.51 16.77
C ALA A 130 1.69 15.35 17.00
N CYS A 131 1.02 14.48 16.23
CA CYS A 131 -0.39 14.17 16.42
C CYS A 131 -0.66 13.52 17.78
N MET A 132 0.23 12.68 18.29
CA MET A 132 0.16 12.13 19.65
C MET A 132 0.29 13.19 20.78
N GLN A 133 0.63 14.45 20.47
CA GLN A 133 0.60 15.55 21.44
C GLN A 133 -0.75 16.30 21.43
N GLU A 134 -1.58 16.10 20.41
CA GLU A 134 -2.90 16.72 20.28
C GLU A 134 -3.94 15.88 21.07
N PRO A 135 -4.58 16.42 22.12
CA PRO A 135 -5.49 15.64 22.97
C PRO A 135 -6.68 15.06 22.17
N LEU A 136 -7.17 15.81 21.18
CA LEU A 136 -8.24 15.37 20.26
C LEU A 136 -7.84 14.14 19.43
N PHE A 137 -6.56 14.00 19.09
CA PHE A 137 -6.06 12.84 18.33
C PHE A 137 -5.82 11.64 19.26
N VAL A 138 -5.40 11.88 20.51
CA VAL A 138 -5.28 10.83 21.52
C VAL A 138 -6.65 10.24 21.87
N GLU A 139 -7.67 11.07 22.11
CA GLU A 139 -9.05 10.60 22.31
C GLU A 139 -9.58 9.79 21.12
N PHE A 140 -9.21 10.17 19.89
CA PHE A 140 -9.57 9.45 18.68
C PHE A 140 -8.86 8.11 18.56
N ALA A 141 -7.54 8.07 18.83
CA ALA A 141 -6.77 6.84 18.84
C ALA A 141 -7.30 5.87 19.90
N ASP A 142 -7.60 6.33 21.12
CA ASP A 142 -8.21 5.51 22.18
C ASP A 142 -9.59 4.97 21.80
N CYS A 143 -10.45 5.80 21.19
CA CYS A 143 -11.73 5.34 20.66
C CYS A 143 -11.57 4.30 19.54
N CYS A 144 -10.52 4.40 18.73
CA CYS A 144 -10.22 3.41 17.69
C CYS A 144 -9.73 2.10 18.31
N LEU A 145 -8.72 2.17 19.17
CA LEU A 145 -8.11 1.02 19.85
C LEU A 145 -9.16 0.19 20.58
N ARG A 146 -10.06 0.82 21.34
CA ARG A 146 -11.17 0.15 22.04
C ARG A 146 -12.13 -0.64 21.14
N ILE A 147 -12.20 -0.32 19.84
CA ILE A 147 -13.06 -0.98 18.85
C ILE A 147 -12.32 -2.06 18.07
N VAL A 148 -11.02 -1.87 17.81
CA VAL A 148 -10.19 -2.85 17.07
C VAL A 148 -9.58 -3.92 17.98
N GLU A 149 -9.27 -3.56 19.23
CA GLU A 149 -8.81 -4.39 20.34
C GLU A 149 -9.87 -4.39 21.47
N PRO A 150 -11.00 -5.10 21.32
CA PRO A 150 -11.91 -5.33 22.43
C PRO A 150 -11.19 -6.21 23.46
N SER A 151 -10.60 -5.59 24.48
CA SER A 151 -9.79 -6.27 25.49
C SER A 151 -10.61 -7.37 26.18
N GLN A 152 -10.14 -8.62 26.14
CA GLN A 152 -10.78 -9.75 26.85
C GLN A 152 -10.52 -9.73 28.37
N ASN A 153 -10.50 -8.55 28.98
CA ASN A 153 -10.04 -8.33 30.36
C ASN A 153 -11.08 -7.56 31.19
N GLU A 154 -12.30 -8.07 31.31
CA GLU A 154 -13.17 -7.93 32.50
C GLU A 154 -14.08 -9.18 32.62
N ASP A 155 -13.46 -10.35 32.81
CA ASP A 155 -14.12 -11.49 33.48
C ASP A 155 -14.03 -11.26 35.01
N PRO A 156 -15.09 -11.55 35.79
CA PRO A 156 -15.30 -10.99 37.14
C PRO A 156 -14.56 -11.67 38.31
#